data_AF-A0A924PE95-F1
#
_entry.id   AF-A0A924PE95-F1
#
_cell.length_a   1.000
_cell.length_b   1.000
_cell.length_c   1.000
_cell.angle_alpha   90.00
_cell.angle_beta   90.00
_cell.angle_gamma   90.00
#
_symmetry.space_group_name_H-M   'P 1'
#
loop_
_entity.id
_entity.type
_entity.pdbx_description
1 polymer ?
#
loop_
_entity_poly.entity_id
_entity_poly.type
_entity_poly.pdbx_seq_one_letter_code
_entity_poly.pdbx_strand_id
1 'polypeptide(L)'
;MDLIYWVRHLGARLRLRRQVGLWYHPDYPVKVLGLSARSLGIHVDRAEVAMSSLIQKHILKASDLHSSPLVSIQDLERVHSQDYLESTSRPEVLSRIFGLEPSISFDVDQLLKAQRRAVGGTLACAQAVVAGKYRIAVNLGGGFHHAEPERGAGFCVYNDVAVAIAVLRSRGYDSPIAIIDLDYHQGNGNKVAFAGDSSVHTLSLHGSVWTQTSAICNQDVLLTSQMGDQDYLNLLKTHLERVQTDFKPALVFYIAGNDVLQGDPLGDSRLTVQGVASRDQYVLGWIDKMNAVAVITLAGGYGPEAWHCTENLLRYLLIRDRKVRFQEIAESISPVDLQMTSEELATSALPDELYQVSEEDLLGDLKPSPSPAKILDYYSAHGIEIALERYGLLNIIRAQGFSDFKLEVDPSDPARQLVRLIGNQKVLAEVVVQKQFLAPPKGSDLHSSLEFLTVEWLLLQNPEAQFTPEKPRLPNQEHPGLGIAEEMQELFVQACHRLKLDGVLSRPAHFHNALVASKNFSFLEASAQGRFLGMRDALSKFGLGQASEKVEKLLLQTSDGKPLPWIAAEQVLPVSRRLNRYFHSRPYRSAVRKHRAELLKLGPIVRD
;
A
#
# COMPACT_ATOMS: atom_id res chain seq x y z
N MET A 1 37.51 -40.58 0.12
CA MET A 1 36.88 -39.41 -0.55
C MET A 1 37.76 -38.20 -0.29
N ASP A 2 38.29 -37.59 -1.34
CA ASP A 2 39.36 -36.58 -1.27
C ASP A 2 38.94 -35.22 -0.68
N LEU A 3 39.76 -34.68 0.22
CA LEU A 3 39.61 -33.35 0.83
C LEU A 3 39.53 -32.22 -0.23
N ILE A 4 40.22 -32.41 -1.37
CA ILE A 4 40.22 -31.49 -2.51
C ILE A 4 38.86 -31.46 -3.23
N TYR A 5 38.16 -32.59 -3.29
CA TYR A 5 36.80 -32.67 -3.84
C TYR A 5 35.82 -31.87 -2.97
N TRP A 6 35.93 -32.02 -1.64
CA TRP A 6 35.11 -31.29 -0.66
C TRP A 6 35.33 -29.78 -0.71
N VAL A 7 36.59 -29.32 -0.73
CA VAL A 7 36.91 -27.87 -0.77
C VAL A 7 36.45 -27.22 -2.08
N ARG A 8 36.60 -27.91 -3.23
CA ARG A 8 36.11 -27.40 -4.53
C ARG A 8 34.58 -27.33 -4.58
N HIS A 9 33.87 -28.31 -4.02
CA HIS A 9 32.40 -28.30 -3.97
C HIS A 9 31.87 -27.24 -2.99
N LEU A 10 32.55 -27.01 -1.87
CA LEU A 10 32.21 -25.96 -0.92
C LEU A 10 32.37 -24.56 -1.53
N GLY A 11 33.48 -24.31 -2.25
CA GLY A 11 33.72 -23.05 -2.96
C GLY A 11 32.74 -22.79 -4.11
N ALA A 12 32.35 -23.83 -4.86
CA ALA A 12 31.33 -23.73 -5.90
C ALA A 12 29.93 -23.45 -5.32
N ARG A 13 29.56 -24.11 -4.22
CA ARG A 13 28.30 -23.85 -3.49
C ARG A 13 28.23 -22.44 -2.92
N LEU A 14 29.32 -21.94 -2.33
CA LEU A 14 29.40 -20.56 -1.83
C LEU A 14 29.30 -19.52 -2.96
N ARG A 15 29.87 -19.80 -4.14
CA ARG A 15 29.73 -18.93 -5.33
C ARG A 15 28.30 -18.91 -5.88
N LEU A 16 27.62 -20.06 -5.93
CA LEU A 16 26.23 -20.18 -6.40
C LEU A 16 25.27 -19.43 -5.46
N ARG A 17 25.40 -19.64 -4.15
CA ARG A 17 24.62 -18.91 -3.13
C ARG A 17 24.76 -17.39 -3.25
N ARG A 18 25.93 -16.87 -3.63
CA ARG A 18 26.15 -15.43 -3.84
C ARG A 18 25.50 -14.88 -5.10
N GLN A 19 25.05 -15.72 -6.02
CA GLN A 19 24.37 -15.31 -7.26
C GLN A 19 22.84 -15.36 -7.17
N VAL A 20 22.29 -15.90 -6.08
CA VAL A 20 20.85 -16.04 -5.86
C VAL A 20 20.44 -15.19 -4.66
N GLY A 21 19.48 -14.30 -4.86
CA GLY A 21 18.82 -13.57 -3.76
C GLY A 21 17.42 -14.12 -3.53
N LEU A 22 16.97 -14.17 -2.28
CA LEU A 22 15.66 -14.68 -1.89
C LEU A 22 14.91 -13.62 -1.08
N TRP A 23 13.66 -13.35 -1.45
CA TRP A 23 12.79 -12.36 -0.81
C TRP A 23 11.56 -13.03 -0.21
N TYR A 24 11.27 -12.67 1.04
CA TYR A 24 10.12 -13.16 1.80
C TYR A 24 9.64 -12.06 2.77
N HIS A 25 8.39 -12.14 3.23
CA HIS A 25 7.95 -11.39 4.40
C HIS A 25 6.99 -12.25 5.24
N PRO A 26 7.08 -12.23 6.58
CA PRO A 26 6.14 -12.92 7.47
C PRO A 26 4.67 -12.50 7.35
N ASP A 27 4.37 -11.45 6.57
CA ASP A 27 3.01 -10.97 6.33
C ASP A 27 2.36 -11.65 5.11
N TYR A 28 3.12 -12.44 4.33
CA TYR A 28 2.58 -13.17 3.18
C TYR A 28 1.42 -14.10 3.56
N PRO A 29 1.50 -14.90 4.64
CA PRO A 29 0.41 -15.76 5.04
C PRO A 29 -0.72 -14.97 5.70
N VAL A 30 -1.83 -14.79 4.99
CA VAL A 30 -3.06 -14.24 5.58
C VAL A 30 -3.84 -15.37 6.25
N LYS A 31 -3.67 -15.51 7.57
CA LYS A 31 -4.15 -16.65 8.38
C LYS A 31 -5.62 -17.03 8.13
N VAL A 32 -6.51 -16.04 8.00
CA VAL A 32 -7.94 -16.25 7.75
C VAL A 32 -8.18 -16.96 6.41
N LEU A 33 -7.45 -16.56 5.37
CA LEU A 33 -7.53 -17.20 4.05
C LEU A 33 -6.96 -18.62 4.10
N GLY A 34 -5.88 -18.84 4.85
CA GLY A 34 -5.26 -20.15 4.99
C GLY A 34 -6.14 -21.20 5.65
N LEU A 35 -6.90 -20.82 6.68
CA LEU A 35 -7.81 -21.75 7.38
C LEU A 35 -9.00 -22.17 6.48
N SER A 36 -9.63 -21.20 5.82
CA SER A 36 -10.75 -21.46 4.90
C SER A 36 -10.31 -22.24 3.65
N ALA A 37 -9.12 -21.96 3.12
CA ALA A 37 -8.56 -22.67 1.98
C ALA A 37 -8.25 -24.14 2.32
N ARG A 38 -7.63 -24.39 3.47
CA ARG A 38 -7.28 -25.76 3.89
C ARG A 38 -8.49 -26.65 4.09
N SER A 39 -9.63 -26.13 4.55
CA SER A 39 -10.87 -26.93 4.64
C SER A 39 -11.43 -27.36 3.27
N LEU A 40 -10.95 -26.74 2.19
CA LEU A 40 -11.27 -27.08 0.80
C LEU A 40 -10.15 -27.88 0.12
N GLY A 41 -9.13 -28.32 0.86
CA GLY A 41 -7.96 -29.03 0.31
C GLY A 41 -6.96 -28.13 -0.43
N ILE A 42 -7.05 -26.80 -0.25
CA ILE A 42 -6.16 -25.81 -0.86
C ILE A 42 -5.07 -25.43 0.14
N HIS A 43 -3.82 -25.72 -0.20
CA HIS A 43 -2.63 -25.38 0.59
C HIS A 43 -1.98 -24.10 0.08
N VAL A 44 -1.92 -23.06 0.93
CA VAL A 44 -1.40 -21.72 0.55
C VAL A 44 -0.06 -21.38 1.21
N ASP A 45 0.51 -22.32 1.96
CA ASP A 45 1.70 -22.16 2.82
C ASP A 45 2.94 -22.92 2.29
N ARG A 46 2.95 -23.27 1.00
CA ARG A 46 4.01 -24.10 0.41
C ARG A 46 5.40 -23.46 0.46
N ALA A 47 5.47 -22.13 0.44
CA ALA A 47 6.75 -21.41 0.46
C ALA A 47 7.38 -21.52 1.85
N GLU A 48 6.57 -21.35 2.88
CA GLU A 48 6.89 -21.47 4.29
C GLU A 48 7.34 -22.89 4.60
N VAL A 49 6.58 -23.91 4.15
CA VAL A 49 6.94 -25.32 4.32
C VAL A 49 8.27 -25.66 3.64
N ALA A 50 8.46 -25.20 2.39
CA ALA A 50 9.72 -25.41 1.68
C ALA A 50 10.90 -24.72 2.37
N MET A 51 10.74 -23.47 2.84
CA MET A 51 11.78 -22.75 3.58
C MET A 51 12.13 -23.44 4.89
N SER A 52 11.14 -23.83 5.69
CA SER A 52 11.34 -24.58 6.94
C SER A 52 12.15 -25.85 6.69
N SER A 53 11.80 -26.62 5.67
CA SER A 53 12.55 -27.82 5.30
C SER A 53 14.02 -27.51 4.99
N LEU A 54 14.29 -26.45 4.23
CA LEU A 54 15.64 -26.05 3.86
C LEU A 54 16.46 -25.52 5.03
N ILE A 55 15.82 -24.83 5.98
CA ILE A 55 16.45 -24.31 7.20
C ILE A 55 16.83 -25.49 8.12
N GLN A 56 15.92 -26.43 8.34
CA GLN A 56 16.18 -27.66 9.10
C GLN A 56 17.31 -28.48 8.48
N LYS A 57 17.34 -28.59 7.14
CA LYS A 57 18.42 -29.26 6.39
C LYS A 57 19.72 -28.45 6.32
N HIS A 58 19.78 -27.27 6.94
CA HIS A 58 20.90 -26.33 6.91
C HIS A 58 21.36 -25.93 5.50
N ILE A 59 20.46 -25.97 4.52
CA ILE A 59 20.66 -25.53 3.13
C ILE A 59 20.37 -24.04 3.00
N LEU A 60 19.47 -23.51 3.83
CA LEU A 60 19.10 -22.10 3.94
C LEU A 60 19.30 -21.65 5.39
N LYS A 61 19.64 -20.38 5.61
CA LYS A 61 19.55 -19.73 6.92
C LYS A 61 18.53 -18.61 6.82
N ALA A 62 17.84 -18.29 7.92
CA ALA A 62 16.89 -17.18 7.94
C ALA A 62 17.56 -15.85 7.52
N SER A 63 18.82 -15.63 7.91
CA SER A 63 19.63 -14.46 7.51
C SER A 63 20.06 -14.43 6.03
N ASP A 64 19.82 -15.49 5.27
CA ASP A 64 20.03 -15.49 3.81
C ASP A 64 18.82 -14.87 3.07
N LEU A 65 17.71 -14.59 3.75
CA LEU A 65 16.49 -14.01 3.20
C LEU A 65 16.48 -12.49 3.35
N HIS A 66 16.04 -11.80 2.30
CA HIS A 66 15.76 -10.37 2.33
C HIS A 66 14.29 -10.14 2.66
N SER A 67 14.02 -9.18 3.53
CA SER A 67 12.66 -8.73 3.79
C SER A 67 12.08 -8.06 2.54
N SER A 68 10.86 -8.42 2.17
CA SER A 68 10.17 -7.83 1.03
C SER A 68 9.62 -6.45 1.40
N PRO A 69 10.00 -5.36 0.70
CA PRO A 69 9.51 -4.03 1.02
C PRO A 69 8.03 -3.90 0.64
N LEU A 70 7.35 -2.88 1.19
CA LEU A 70 6.05 -2.47 0.66
C LEU A 70 6.25 -1.74 -0.68
N VAL A 71 5.49 -2.12 -1.70
CA VAL A 71 5.39 -1.31 -2.91
C VAL A 71 4.63 -0.01 -2.62
N SER A 72 5.10 1.10 -3.20
CA SER A 72 4.41 2.39 -3.10
C SER A 72 3.12 2.40 -3.93
N ILE A 73 2.15 3.23 -3.56
CA ILE A 73 0.94 3.41 -4.38
C ILE A 73 1.30 3.96 -5.77
N GLN A 74 2.23 4.91 -5.83
CA GLN A 74 2.73 5.45 -7.09
C GLN A 74 3.31 4.39 -8.04
N ASP A 75 3.98 3.37 -7.50
CA ASP A 75 4.47 2.24 -8.31
C ASP A 75 3.33 1.35 -8.80
N LEU A 76 2.29 1.13 -7.97
CA LEU A 76 1.07 0.43 -8.39
C LEU A 76 0.31 1.20 -9.50
N GLU A 77 0.21 2.52 -9.39
CA GLU A 77 -0.48 3.42 -10.34
C GLU A 77 0.15 3.43 -11.75
N ARG A 78 1.36 2.88 -11.92
CA ARG A 78 1.97 2.70 -13.25
C ARG A 78 1.28 1.61 -14.08
N VAL A 79 0.52 0.73 -13.44
CA VAL A 79 -0.17 -0.39 -14.10
C VAL A 79 -1.66 -0.38 -13.79
N HIS A 80 -2.02 -0.09 -12.54
CA HIS A 80 -3.40 -0.13 -12.09
C HIS A 80 -4.02 1.25 -12.08
N SER A 81 -5.28 1.34 -12.54
CA SER A 81 -6.00 2.61 -12.43
C SER A 81 -6.25 2.97 -10.98
N GLN A 82 -6.29 4.27 -10.72
CA GLN A 82 -6.58 4.80 -9.39
C GLN A 82 -7.96 4.38 -8.89
N ASP A 83 -8.97 4.36 -9.77
CA ASP A 83 -10.31 3.89 -9.45
C ASP A 83 -10.30 2.40 -9.03
N TYR A 84 -9.49 1.57 -9.69
CA TYR A 84 -9.31 0.19 -9.27
C TYR A 84 -8.62 0.08 -7.91
N LEU A 85 -7.49 0.78 -7.69
CA LEU A 85 -6.76 0.76 -6.42
C LEU A 85 -7.64 1.16 -5.24
N GLU A 86 -8.42 2.24 -5.37
CA GLU A 86 -9.39 2.66 -4.35
C GLU A 86 -10.47 1.61 -4.10
N SER A 87 -10.92 0.94 -5.16
CA SER A 87 -11.95 -0.08 -5.04
C SER A 87 -11.52 -1.24 -4.15
N THR A 88 -10.21 -1.53 -4.06
CA THR A 88 -9.67 -2.63 -3.25
C THR A 88 -9.85 -2.43 -1.75
N SER A 89 -10.07 -1.19 -1.28
CA SER A 89 -10.37 -0.92 0.12
C SER A 89 -11.76 -1.40 0.55
N ARG A 90 -12.57 -1.87 -0.39
CA ARG A 90 -13.92 -2.37 -0.16
C ARG A 90 -13.88 -3.89 0.04
N PRO A 91 -14.37 -4.42 1.18
CA PRO A 91 -14.36 -5.87 1.44
C PRO A 91 -14.96 -6.69 0.30
N GLU A 92 -16.04 -6.21 -0.33
CA GLU A 92 -16.76 -6.94 -1.38
C GLU A 92 -15.89 -7.14 -2.63
N VAL A 93 -14.99 -6.20 -2.92
CA VAL A 93 -14.05 -6.33 -4.04
C VAL A 93 -13.03 -7.42 -3.76
N LEU A 94 -12.46 -7.45 -2.55
CA LEU A 94 -11.50 -8.48 -2.15
C LEU A 94 -12.17 -9.85 -2.00
N SER A 95 -13.36 -9.94 -1.42
CA SER A 95 -14.12 -11.20 -1.36
C SER A 95 -14.28 -11.81 -2.76
N ARG A 96 -14.61 -11.01 -3.76
CA ARG A 96 -14.72 -11.46 -5.16
C ARG A 96 -13.37 -11.94 -5.73
N ILE A 97 -12.28 -11.21 -5.48
CA ILE A 97 -10.94 -11.56 -6.00
C ILE A 97 -10.45 -12.90 -5.43
N PHE A 98 -10.73 -13.15 -4.15
CA PHE A 98 -10.29 -14.34 -3.43
C PHE A 98 -11.34 -15.47 -3.40
N GLY A 99 -12.51 -15.28 -4.02
CA GLY A 99 -13.59 -16.28 -4.04
C GLY A 99 -14.18 -16.57 -2.65
N LEU A 100 -14.17 -15.59 -1.75
CA LEU A 100 -14.69 -15.73 -0.38
C LEU A 100 -16.19 -15.52 -0.33
N GLU A 101 -16.87 -16.31 0.51
CA GLU A 101 -18.27 -16.07 0.81
C GLU A 101 -18.45 -14.72 1.54
N PRO A 102 -19.58 -14.00 1.31
CA PRO A 102 -19.86 -12.73 1.98
C PRO A 102 -19.91 -12.81 3.52
N SER A 103 -20.09 -14.01 4.06
CA SER A 103 -20.12 -14.30 5.51
C SER A 103 -18.72 -14.34 6.14
N ILE A 104 -17.66 -14.52 5.35
CA ILE A 104 -16.29 -14.60 5.84
C ILE A 104 -15.76 -13.18 6.09
N SER A 105 -15.57 -12.84 7.36
CA SER A 105 -14.90 -11.60 7.75
C SER A 105 -13.39 -11.77 7.67
N PHE A 106 -12.70 -10.81 7.05
CA PHE A 106 -11.24 -10.73 7.01
C PHE A 106 -10.79 -9.27 7.16
N ASP A 107 -9.53 -9.11 7.56
CA ASP A 107 -8.90 -7.80 7.64
C ASP A 107 -8.44 -7.36 6.25
N VAL A 108 -9.16 -6.39 5.68
CA VAL A 108 -8.85 -5.78 4.37
C VAL A 108 -7.44 -5.22 4.34
N ASP A 109 -7.02 -4.52 5.39
CA ASP A 109 -5.73 -3.82 5.38
C ASP A 109 -4.57 -4.80 5.51
N GLN A 110 -4.71 -5.83 6.35
CA GLN A 110 -3.74 -6.91 6.44
C GLN A 110 -3.56 -7.62 5.09
N LEU A 111 -4.68 -7.91 4.39
CA LEU A 111 -4.65 -8.56 3.08
C LEU A 111 -4.00 -7.68 2.01
N LEU A 112 -4.34 -6.40 1.95
CA LEU A 112 -3.72 -5.45 1.02
C LEU A 112 -2.23 -5.24 1.32
N LYS A 113 -1.85 -5.22 2.61
CA LYS A 113 -0.44 -5.14 3.04
C LYS A 113 0.34 -6.37 2.57
N ALA A 114 -0.21 -7.58 2.74
CA ALA A 114 0.40 -8.82 2.28
C ALA A 114 0.64 -8.80 0.75
N GLN A 115 -0.38 -8.39 -0.02
CA GLN A 115 -0.29 -8.25 -1.47
C GLN A 115 0.73 -7.19 -1.89
N ARG A 116 0.78 -6.04 -1.21
CA ARG A 116 1.80 -4.99 -1.46
C ARG A 116 3.22 -5.44 -1.11
N ARG A 117 3.40 -6.23 -0.05
CA ARG A 117 4.70 -6.82 0.31
C ARG A 117 5.15 -7.79 -0.79
N ALA A 118 4.23 -8.61 -1.30
CA ALA A 118 4.55 -9.53 -2.40
C ALA A 118 4.93 -8.78 -3.68
N VAL A 119 4.19 -7.73 -4.08
CA VAL A 119 4.58 -6.88 -5.22
C VAL A 119 5.94 -6.21 -4.99
N GLY A 120 6.15 -5.65 -3.81
CA GLY A 120 7.42 -5.00 -3.45
C GLY A 120 8.60 -5.97 -3.43
N GLY A 121 8.38 -7.23 -3.04
CA GLY A 121 9.36 -8.31 -3.17
C GLY A 121 9.75 -8.57 -4.63
N THR A 122 8.78 -8.67 -5.54
CA THR A 122 9.06 -8.85 -6.99
C THR A 122 9.80 -7.65 -7.57
N LEU A 123 9.42 -6.43 -7.19
CA LEU A 123 10.14 -5.21 -7.58
C LEU A 123 11.58 -5.18 -7.05
N ALA A 124 11.79 -5.56 -5.78
CA ALA A 124 13.12 -5.61 -5.18
C ALA A 124 14.01 -6.66 -5.86
N CYS A 125 13.47 -7.85 -6.16
CA CYS A 125 14.13 -8.87 -6.97
C CYS A 125 14.59 -8.30 -8.33
N ALA A 126 13.67 -7.64 -9.04
CA ALA A 126 13.93 -7.07 -10.36
C ALA A 126 15.03 -6.00 -10.33
N GLN A 127 14.97 -5.09 -9.36
CA GLN A 127 16.02 -4.08 -9.14
C GLN A 127 17.37 -4.72 -8.80
N ALA A 128 17.38 -5.75 -7.96
CA ALA A 128 18.62 -6.40 -7.53
C ALA A 128 19.34 -7.12 -8.68
N VAL A 129 18.59 -7.79 -9.56
CA VAL A 129 19.19 -8.47 -10.71
C VAL A 129 19.64 -7.50 -11.80
N VAL A 130 18.87 -6.44 -12.07
CA VAL A 130 19.26 -5.39 -13.02
C VAL A 130 20.49 -4.62 -12.53
N ALA A 131 20.62 -4.40 -11.22
CA ALA A 131 21.80 -3.79 -10.61
C ALA A 131 23.02 -4.74 -10.55
N GLY A 132 22.89 -5.99 -11.01
CA GLY A 132 23.97 -6.98 -11.00
C GLY A 132 24.33 -7.50 -9.61
N LYS A 133 23.49 -7.26 -8.59
CA LYS A 133 23.71 -7.82 -7.23
C LYS A 133 23.54 -9.34 -7.23
N TYR A 134 22.58 -9.82 -8.00
CA TYR A 134 22.28 -11.23 -8.19
C TYR A 134 22.09 -11.54 -9.68
N ARG A 135 22.35 -12.79 -10.07
CA ARG A 135 21.97 -13.28 -11.40
C ARG A 135 20.52 -13.73 -11.42
N ILE A 136 20.08 -14.31 -10.31
CA ILE A 136 18.70 -14.79 -10.11
C ILE A 136 18.19 -14.25 -8.78
N ALA A 137 16.97 -13.72 -8.75
CA ALA A 137 16.30 -13.35 -7.52
C ALA A 137 14.93 -14.03 -7.45
N VAL A 138 14.57 -14.60 -6.30
CA VAL A 138 13.30 -15.30 -6.10
C VAL A 138 12.46 -14.52 -5.10
N ASN A 139 11.23 -14.17 -5.46
CA ASN A 139 10.24 -13.70 -4.51
C ASN A 139 9.26 -14.85 -4.19
N LEU A 140 9.19 -15.22 -2.91
CA LEU A 140 8.43 -16.38 -2.45
C LEU A 140 6.92 -16.13 -2.33
N GLY A 141 6.44 -14.89 -2.45
CA GLY A 141 5.01 -14.54 -2.36
C GLY A 141 4.38 -13.97 -3.62
N GLY A 142 5.15 -13.76 -4.69
CA GLY A 142 4.69 -13.13 -5.93
C GLY A 142 4.14 -14.10 -6.97
N GLY A 143 3.89 -13.59 -8.18
CA GLY A 143 3.33 -14.35 -9.31
C GLY A 143 1.86 -14.02 -9.55
N PHE A 144 1.47 -12.76 -9.34
CA PHE A 144 0.09 -12.30 -9.39
C PHE A 144 -0.39 -12.01 -10.82
N HIS A 145 -0.26 -13.02 -11.67
CA HIS A 145 -0.43 -12.95 -13.12
C HIS A 145 -1.87 -12.75 -13.61
N HIS A 146 -2.89 -12.85 -12.73
CA HIS A 146 -4.29 -12.63 -13.09
C HIS A 146 -4.77 -11.19 -12.94
N ALA A 147 -4.04 -10.36 -12.19
CA ALA A 147 -4.41 -8.97 -11.98
C ALA A 147 -4.24 -8.17 -13.28
N GLU A 148 -5.34 -7.67 -13.81
CA GLU A 148 -5.39 -6.76 -14.95
C GLU A 148 -5.29 -5.30 -14.45
N PRO A 149 -4.96 -4.33 -15.34
CA PRO A 149 -4.91 -2.91 -14.99
C PRO A 149 -6.15 -2.41 -14.22
N GLU A 150 -7.34 -2.86 -14.62
CA GLU A 150 -8.62 -2.37 -14.09
C GLU A 150 -9.30 -3.31 -13.09
N ARG A 151 -8.73 -4.50 -12.81
CA ARG A 151 -9.35 -5.48 -11.92
C ARG A 151 -8.39 -6.57 -11.44
N GLY A 152 -8.58 -6.99 -10.19
CA GLY A 152 -8.02 -8.21 -9.65
C GLY A 152 -8.90 -9.41 -9.94
N ALA A 153 -8.29 -10.60 -9.92
CA ALA A 153 -8.94 -11.90 -10.06
C ALA A 153 -7.99 -12.99 -9.56
N GLY A 154 -8.52 -14.17 -9.25
CA GLY A 154 -7.66 -15.35 -9.07
C GLY A 154 -6.61 -15.19 -7.96
N PHE A 155 -7.01 -14.66 -6.80
CA PHE A 155 -6.11 -14.36 -5.67
C PHE A 155 -5.08 -13.23 -5.92
N CYS A 156 -5.10 -12.62 -7.11
CA CYS A 156 -4.18 -11.57 -7.52
C CYS A 156 -4.88 -10.20 -7.40
N VAL A 157 -4.50 -9.40 -6.39
CA VAL A 157 -5.01 -8.03 -6.25
C VAL A 157 -4.24 -7.08 -7.17
N TYR A 158 -2.92 -7.21 -7.21
CA TYR A 158 -2.02 -6.34 -7.99
C TYR A 158 -1.11 -7.18 -8.87
N ASN A 159 -0.74 -6.71 -10.06
CA ASN A 159 0.14 -7.43 -10.96
C ASN A 159 1.60 -7.10 -10.64
N ASP A 160 2.26 -7.99 -9.90
CA ASP A 160 3.60 -7.77 -9.40
C ASP A 160 4.66 -7.70 -10.51
N VAL A 161 4.56 -8.56 -11.52
CA VAL A 161 5.48 -8.58 -12.67
C VAL A 161 5.32 -7.32 -13.52
N ALA A 162 4.08 -6.93 -13.84
CA ALA A 162 3.83 -5.74 -14.63
C ALA A 162 4.30 -4.47 -13.90
N VAL A 163 4.04 -4.36 -12.59
CA VAL A 163 4.50 -3.24 -11.77
C VAL A 163 6.03 -3.19 -11.74
N ALA A 164 6.70 -4.32 -11.54
CA ALA A 164 8.16 -4.38 -11.56
C ALA A 164 8.74 -3.89 -12.89
N ILE A 165 8.19 -4.34 -14.02
CA ILE A 165 8.61 -3.92 -15.36
C ILE A 165 8.37 -2.42 -15.57
N ALA A 166 7.18 -1.91 -15.22
CA ALA A 166 6.85 -0.50 -15.39
C ALA A 166 7.77 0.42 -14.57
N VAL A 167 8.12 0.03 -13.34
CA VAL A 167 9.09 0.77 -12.52
C VAL A 167 10.49 0.72 -13.14
N LEU A 168 10.96 -0.44 -13.61
CA LEU A 168 12.25 -0.55 -14.29
C LEU A 168 12.31 0.33 -15.55
N ARG A 169 11.27 0.32 -16.38
CA ARG A 169 11.15 1.18 -17.57
C ARG A 169 11.18 2.66 -17.19
N SER A 170 10.48 3.06 -16.12
CA SER A 170 10.52 4.45 -15.62
C SER A 170 11.91 4.90 -15.14
N ARG A 171 12.82 3.95 -14.88
CA ARG A 171 14.21 4.18 -14.48
C ARG A 171 15.20 3.97 -15.63
N GLY A 172 14.72 3.88 -16.88
CA GLY A 172 15.55 3.80 -18.08
C GLY A 172 16.11 2.42 -18.39
N TYR A 173 15.57 1.34 -17.82
CA TYR A 173 15.89 0.00 -18.28
C TYR A 173 15.08 -0.29 -19.54
N ASP A 174 15.71 -0.31 -20.72
CA ASP A 174 15.04 -0.50 -22.02
C ASP A 174 15.31 -1.87 -22.69
N SER A 175 16.12 -2.72 -22.05
CA SER A 175 16.47 -4.02 -22.62
C SER A 175 15.25 -4.95 -22.76
N PRO A 176 15.26 -5.91 -23.70
CA PRO A 176 14.15 -6.85 -23.91
C PRO A 176 13.87 -7.72 -22.69
N ILE A 177 12.60 -7.86 -22.32
CA ILE A 177 12.14 -8.64 -21.15
C ILE A 177 11.23 -9.78 -21.60
N ALA A 178 11.46 -11.01 -21.12
CA ALA A 178 10.52 -12.11 -21.33
C ALA A 178 9.78 -12.47 -20.04
N ILE A 179 8.47 -12.69 -20.15
CA ILE A 179 7.64 -13.28 -19.10
C ILE A 179 7.36 -14.71 -19.52
N ILE A 180 7.91 -15.66 -18.77
CA ILE A 180 7.72 -17.10 -18.96
C ILE A 180 6.79 -17.58 -17.86
N ASP A 181 5.52 -17.74 -18.20
CA ASP A 181 4.45 -18.10 -17.28
C ASP A 181 4.05 -19.56 -17.44
N LEU A 182 4.43 -20.38 -16.44
CA LEU A 182 4.24 -21.82 -16.42
C LEU A 182 3.27 -22.26 -15.31
N ASP A 183 2.48 -21.33 -14.79
CA ASP A 183 1.30 -21.61 -13.99
C ASP A 183 0.21 -22.26 -14.86
N TYR A 184 -0.59 -23.15 -14.26
CA TYR A 184 -1.65 -23.88 -14.97
C TYR A 184 -2.74 -22.93 -15.49
N HIS A 185 -2.93 -21.78 -14.86
CA HIS A 185 -3.90 -20.78 -15.27
C HIS A 185 -3.27 -19.74 -16.19
N GLN A 186 -4.05 -19.26 -17.15
CA GLN A 186 -3.56 -18.23 -18.07
C GLN A 186 -3.22 -16.94 -17.30
N GLY A 187 -2.01 -16.43 -17.48
CA GLY A 187 -1.58 -15.11 -17.01
C GLY A 187 -2.25 -13.95 -17.76
N ASN A 188 -3.58 -13.85 -17.70
CA ASN A 188 -4.38 -12.86 -18.41
C ASN A 188 -4.02 -11.42 -18.03
N GLY A 189 -3.59 -11.19 -16.79
CA GLY A 189 -3.12 -9.88 -16.33
C GLY A 189 -1.89 -9.41 -17.10
N ASN A 190 -0.88 -10.28 -17.23
CA ASN A 190 0.33 -9.99 -18.02
C ASN A 190 0.01 -9.82 -19.51
N LYS A 191 -0.88 -10.68 -20.05
CA LYS A 191 -1.35 -10.58 -21.43
C LYS A 191 -2.00 -9.22 -21.72
N VAL A 192 -2.87 -8.73 -20.83
CA VAL A 192 -3.54 -7.44 -21.00
C VAL A 192 -2.55 -6.28 -20.81
N ALA A 193 -1.70 -6.34 -19.78
CA ALA A 193 -0.74 -5.27 -19.47
C ALA A 193 0.25 -5.00 -20.60
N PHE A 194 0.63 -6.02 -21.38
CA PHE A 194 1.67 -5.93 -22.41
C PHE A 194 1.16 -6.10 -23.85
N ALA A 195 -0.15 -6.03 -24.08
CA ALA A 195 -0.75 -6.33 -25.38
C ALA A 195 -0.24 -5.48 -26.57
N GLY A 196 0.40 -4.35 -26.29
CA GLY A 196 1.01 -3.45 -27.29
C GLY A 196 2.50 -3.17 -27.07
N ASP A 197 3.17 -3.84 -26.13
CA ASP A 197 4.57 -3.57 -25.80
C ASP A 197 5.49 -4.60 -26.48
N SER A 198 6.09 -4.21 -27.60
CA SER A 198 7.04 -5.06 -28.33
C SER A 198 8.37 -5.28 -27.60
N SER A 199 8.64 -4.56 -26.51
CA SER A 199 9.83 -4.74 -25.67
C SER A 199 9.65 -5.83 -24.61
N VAL A 200 8.45 -6.41 -24.50
CA VAL A 200 8.10 -7.48 -23.57
C VAL A 200 7.54 -8.68 -24.36
N HIS A 201 8.13 -9.86 -24.18
CA HIS A 201 7.64 -11.09 -24.77
C HIS A 201 6.92 -11.93 -23.72
N THR A 202 5.62 -12.15 -23.90
CA THR A 202 4.81 -13.00 -23.01
C THR A 202 4.66 -14.41 -23.58
N LEU A 203 5.03 -15.42 -22.80
CA LEU A 203 4.75 -16.83 -23.04
C LEU A 203 3.94 -17.38 -21.87
N SER A 204 2.74 -17.91 -22.12
CA SER A 204 1.96 -18.66 -21.12
C SER A 204 1.66 -20.07 -21.63
N LEU A 205 2.03 -21.09 -20.84
CA LEU A 205 1.63 -22.49 -21.04
C LEU A 205 0.64 -22.88 -19.95
N HIS A 206 -0.66 -22.83 -20.28
CA HIS A 206 -1.75 -22.95 -19.31
C HIS A 206 -2.79 -23.99 -19.77
N GLY A 207 -3.47 -24.67 -18.86
CA GLY A 207 -4.59 -25.56 -19.17
C GLY A 207 -5.97 -24.91 -19.02
N SER A 208 -6.05 -23.73 -18.40
CA SER A 208 -7.32 -23.05 -18.14
C SER A 208 -7.27 -21.55 -18.46
N VAL A 209 -8.38 -21.02 -18.96
CA VAL A 209 -8.59 -19.60 -19.28
C VAL A 209 -9.78 -19.10 -18.47
N TRP A 210 -9.52 -18.28 -17.44
CA TRP A 210 -10.57 -17.73 -16.58
C TRP A 210 -11.25 -16.50 -17.15
N THR A 211 -10.54 -15.73 -17.97
CA THR A 211 -11.05 -14.50 -18.56
C THR A 211 -10.82 -14.51 -20.06
N GLN A 212 -11.91 -14.42 -20.82
CA GLN A 212 -11.81 -14.16 -22.25
C GLN A 212 -11.48 -12.69 -22.49
N THR A 213 -10.30 -12.44 -23.04
CA THR A 213 -9.83 -11.11 -23.44
C THR A 213 -9.39 -11.12 -24.90
N SER A 214 -9.63 -10.03 -25.62
CA SER A 214 -9.17 -9.82 -27.00
C SER A 214 -7.72 -9.31 -27.07
N ALA A 215 -7.06 -9.12 -25.93
CA ALA A 215 -5.66 -8.70 -25.87
C ALA A 215 -4.76 -9.64 -26.69
N ILE A 216 -3.87 -9.05 -27.47
CA ILE A 216 -2.88 -9.79 -28.26
C ILE A 216 -1.69 -10.13 -27.34
N CYS A 217 -1.14 -11.32 -27.48
CA CYS A 217 0.11 -11.71 -26.81
C CYS A 217 0.99 -12.52 -27.76
N ASN A 218 2.27 -12.67 -27.41
CA ASN A 218 3.22 -13.33 -28.31
C ASN A 218 2.99 -14.84 -28.40
N GLN A 219 2.82 -15.52 -27.27
CA GLN A 219 2.62 -16.97 -27.21
C GLN A 219 1.62 -17.34 -26.10
N ASP A 220 0.45 -17.83 -26.51
CA ASP A 220 -0.68 -18.24 -25.66
C ASP A 220 -0.98 -19.71 -25.93
N VAL A 221 -0.47 -20.61 -25.09
CA VAL A 221 -0.40 -22.04 -25.41
C VAL A 221 -1.29 -22.83 -24.47
N LEU A 222 -2.40 -23.33 -25.02
CA LEU A 222 -3.33 -24.17 -24.26
C LEU A 222 -2.78 -25.61 -24.15
N LEU A 223 -2.64 -26.08 -22.92
CA LEU A 223 -2.26 -27.45 -22.61
C LEU A 223 -3.44 -28.39 -22.87
N THR A 224 -3.14 -29.59 -23.36
CA THR A 224 -4.12 -30.68 -23.38
C THR A 224 -4.44 -31.12 -21.95
N SER A 225 -5.71 -31.42 -21.68
CA SER A 225 -6.15 -32.04 -20.42
C SER A 225 -5.27 -33.25 -20.06
N GLN A 226 -4.94 -33.38 -18.78
CA GLN A 226 -4.17 -34.49 -18.23
C GLN A 226 -2.79 -34.69 -18.88
N MET A 227 -2.17 -33.62 -19.36
CA MET A 227 -0.82 -33.64 -19.95
C MET A 227 0.20 -34.17 -18.95
N GLY A 228 1.08 -35.06 -19.41
CA GLY A 228 2.17 -35.63 -18.59
C GLY A 228 3.52 -34.95 -18.83
N ASP A 229 4.51 -35.34 -18.02
CA ASP A 229 5.85 -34.74 -17.96
C ASP A 229 6.53 -34.56 -19.33
N GLN A 230 6.58 -35.61 -20.15
CA GLN A 230 7.37 -35.61 -21.38
C GLN A 230 6.77 -34.72 -22.47
N ASP A 231 5.45 -34.74 -22.61
CA ASP A 231 4.73 -33.92 -23.60
C ASP A 231 4.81 -32.44 -23.21
N TYR A 232 4.61 -32.13 -21.93
CA TYR A 232 4.77 -30.78 -21.40
C TYR A 232 6.18 -30.24 -21.63
N LEU A 233 7.21 -31.03 -21.32
CA LEU A 233 8.59 -30.61 -21.47
C LEU A 233 8.98 -30.40 -22.94
N ASN A 234 8.45 -31.22 -23.86
CA ASN A 234 8.67 -31.06 -25.30
C ASN A 234 7.99 -29.81 -25.86
N LEU A 235 6.76 -29.53 -25.41
CA LEU A 235 6.04 -28.32 -25.76
C LEU A 235 6.80 -27.08 -25.28
N LEU A 236 7.19 -27.06 -24.00
CA LEU A 236 7.97 -25.97 -23.40
C LEU A 236 9.26 -25.70 -24.16
N LYS A 237 10.03 -26.74 -24.49
CA LYS A 237 11.26 -26.64 -25.30
C LYS A 237 11.02 -25.90 -26.61
N THR A 238 10.00 -26.32 -27.35
CA THR A 238 9.62 -25.73 -28.65
C THR A 238 9.33 -24.24 -28.52
N HIS A 239 8.58 -23.84 -27.49
CA HIS A 239 8.19 -22.45 -27.30
C HIS A 239 9.34 -21.57 -26.78
N LEU A 240 10.20 -22.09 -25.90
CA LEU A 240 11.40 -21.38 -25.43
C LEU A 240 12.45 -21.21 -26.54
N GLU A 241 12.58 -22.17 -27.45
CA GLU A 241 13.45 -22.04 -28.64
C GLU A 241 13.00 -20.89 -29.56
N ARG A 242 11.69 -20.67 -29.68
CA ARG A 242 11.15 -19.50 -30.41
C ARG A 242 11.51 -18.19 -29.71
N VAL A 243 11.32 -18.09 -28.39
CA VAL A 243 11.72 -16.89 -27.61
C VAL A 243 13.22 -16.61 -27.78
N GLN A 244 14.04 -17.66 -27.74
CA GLN A 244 15.49 -17.55 -27.92
C GLN A 244 15.87 -17.07 -29.33
N THR A 245 15.18 -17.54 -30.36
CA THR A 245 15.50 -17.21 -31.76
C THR A 245 15.04 -15.80 -32.11
N ASP A 246 13.82 -15.45 -31.70
CA ASP A 246 13.11 -14.27 -32.20
C ASP A 246 13.32 -13.03 -31.32
N PHE A 247 13.48 -13.20 -29.99
CA PHE A 247 13.36 -12.09 -29.04
C PHE A 247 14.63 -11.80 -28.21
N LYS A 248 15.35 -12.85 -27.78
CA LYS A 248 16.63 -12.73 -27.03
C LYS A 248 16.56 -11.82 -25.78
N PRO A 249 15.81 -12.21 -24.74
CA PRO A 249 15.63 -11.37 -23.55
C PRO A 249 16.94 -11.18 -22.75
N ALA A 250 17.11 -9.99 -22.17
CA ALA A 250 18.16 -9.68 -21.21
C ALA A 250 17.72 -9.92 -19.76
N LEU A 251 16.42 -9.81 -19.49
CA LEU A 251 15.79 -10.11 -18.21
C LEU A 251 14.61 -11.05 -18.43
N VAL A 252 14.50 -12.08 -17.59
CA VAL A 252 13.42 -13.05 -17.61
C VAL A 252 12.65 -13.01 -16.28
N PHE A 253 11.34 -12.79 -16.35
CA PHE A 253 10.43 -13.11 -15.25
C PHE A 253 9.93 -14.54 -15.47
N TYR A 254 10.34 -15.45 -14.59
CA TYR A 254 9.91 -16.84 -14.60
C TYR A 254 8.86 -17.06 -13.51
N ILE A 255 7.61 -17.28 -13.93
CA ILE A 255 6.49 -17.58 -13.04
C ILE A 255 6.39 -19.11 -12.93
N ALA A 256 6.90 -19.64 -11.82
CA ALA A 256 7.09 -21.06 -11.56
C ALA A 256 5.89 -21.66 -10.81
N GLY A 257 4.67 -21.51 -11.35
CA GLY A 257 3.45 -22.11 -10.81
C GLY A 257 3.54 -23.63 -10.71
N ASN A 258 3.00 -24.21 -9.64
CA ASN A 258 3.01 -25.66 -9.39
C ASN A 258 1.62 -26.29 -9.41
N ASP A 259 0.58 -25.54 -9.79
CA ASP A 259 -0.78 -26.05 -10.01
C ASP A 259 -0.91 -26.89 -11.29
N VAL A 260 0.17 -27.03 -12.06
CA VAL A 260 0.31 -28.05 -13.12
C VAL A 260 0.49 -29.48 -12.57
N LEU A 261 0.72 -29.62 -11.27
CA LEU A 261 1.04 -30.89 -10.63
C LEU A 261 -0.17 -31.83 -10.59
N GLN A 262 0.09 -33.12 -10.74
CA GLN A 262 -0.92 -34.16 -10.57
C GLN A 262 -1.55 -34.06 -9.17
N GLY A 263 -2.88 -33.98 -9.13
CA GLY A 263 -3.63 -33.92 -7.87
C GLY A 263 -3.72 -32.53 -7.26
N ASP A 264 -3.27 -31.48 -7.97
CA ASP A 264 -3.60 -30.11 -7.59
C ASP A 264 -5.13 -29.88 -7.68
N PRO A 265 -5.77 -29.27 -6.66
CA PRO A 265 -7.22 -29.08 -6.66
C PRO A 265 -7.72 -28.07 -7.71
N LEU A 266 -6.83 -27.21 -8.25
CA LEU A 266 -7.19 -26.18 -9.23
C LEU A 266 -6.61 -26.45 -10.62
N GLY A 267 -5.91 -27.57 -10.82
CA GLY A 267 -5.33 -27.96 -12.11
C GLY A 267 -5.80 -29.33 -12.61
N ASP A 268 -5.73 -29.54 -13.93
CA ASP A 268 -6.11 -30.81 -14.59
C ASP A 268 -4.91 -31.48 -15.28
N SER A 269 -3.69 -31.07 -14.97
CA SER A 269 -2.46 -31.65 -15.53
C SER A 269 -1.97 -32.84 -14.69
N ARG A 270 -1.12 -33.70 -15.28
CA ARG A 270 -0.53 -34.89 -14.62
C ARG A 270 0.99 -34.77 -14.48
N LEU A 271 1.51 -33.55 -14.27
CA LEU A 271 2.94 -33.42 -14.02
C LEU A 271 3.28 -34.07 -12.69
N THR A 272 4.34 -34.86 -12.66
CA THR A 272 4.92 -35.35 -11.41
C THR A 272 5.83 -34.27 -10.82
N VAL A 273 6.17 -34.38 -9.53
CA VAL A 273 7.15 -33.45 -8.93
C VAL A 273 8.50 -33.54 -9.64
N GLN A 274 8.87 -34.72 -10.16
CA GLN A 274 10.06 -34.90 -10.97
C GLN A 274 9.94 -34.22 -12.35
N GLY A 275 8.74 -34.22 -12.93
CA GLY A 275 8.41 -33.47 -14.14
C GLY A 275 8.57 -31.96 -13.93
N VAL A 276 8.01 -31.42 -12.85
CA VAL A 276 8.17 -30.01 -12.45
C VAL A 276 9.63 -29.66 -12.20
N ALA A 277 10.39 -30.51 -11.49
CA ALA A 277 11.82 -30.30 -11.33
C ALA A 277 12.58 -30.30 -12.67
N SER A 278 12.18 -31.14 -13.62
CA SER A 278 12.77 -31.20 -14.97
C SER A 278 12.43 -29.95 -15.79
N ARG A 279 11.20 -29.43 -15.66
CA ARG A 279 10.78 -28.14 -16.21
C ARG A 279 11.67 -27.02 -15.68
N ASP A 280 11.76 -26.88 -14.36
CA ASP A 280 12.51 -25.79 -13.72
C ASP A 280 14.00 -25.82 -14.10
N GLN A 281 14.61 -27.01 -14.08
CA GLN A 281 16.00 -27.18 -14.51
C GLN A 281 16.22 -26.81 -15.97
N TYR A 282 15.27 -27.13 -16.84
CA TYR A 282 15.34 -26.77 -18.26
C TYR A 282 15.24 -25.25 -18.45
N VAL A 283 14.27 -24.59 -17.82
CA VAL A 283 14.08 -23.13 -17.89
C VAL A 283 15.33 -22.41 -17.38
N LEU A 284 15.89 -22.84 -16.25
CA LEU A 284 17.11 -22.24 -15.70
C LEU A 284 18.33 -22.46 -16.62
N GLY A 285 18.44 -23.64 -17.23
CA GLY A 285 19.45 -23.91 -18.25
C GLY A 285 19.28 -23.06 -19.51
N TRP A 286 18.04 -22.76 -19.90
CA TRP A 286 17.70 -21.88 -21.01
C TRP A 286 18.05 -20.42 -20.68
N ILE A 287 17.67 -19.90 -19.50
CA ILE A 287 18.08 -18.59 -19.00
C ILE A 287 19.62 -18.47 -19.02
N ASP A 288 20.30 -19.53 -18.58
CA ASP A 288 21.76 -19.56 -18.59
C ASP A 288 22.35 -19.44 -20.00
N LYS A 289 21.77 -20.11 -21.00
CA LYS A 289 22.17 -20.00 -22.41
C LYS A 289 21.91 -18.62 -23.02
N MET A 290 20.83 -17.95 -22.59
CA MET A 290 20.51 -16.59 -23.03
C MET A 290 21.45 -15.54 -22.42
N ASN A 291 22.25 -15.92 -21.41
CA ASN A 291 23.00 -15.00 -20.57
C ASN A 291 22.10 -13.90 -19.97
N ALA A 292 20.85 -14.25 -19.68
CA ALA A 292 19.89 -13.35 -19.06
C ALA A 292 20.03 -13.40 -17.53
N VAL A 293 19.59 -12.32 -16.88
CA VAL A 293 19.28 -12.34 -15.44
C VAL A 293 17.81 -12.69 -15.25
N ALA A 294 17.43 -13.20 -14.07
CA ALA A 294 16.06 -13.68 -13.85
C ALA A 294 15.45 -13.29 -12.51
N VAL A 295 14.16 -12.96 -12.54
CA VAL A 295 13.29 -12.90 -11.38
C VAL A 295 12.38 -14.11 -11.41
N ILE A 296 12.27 -14.83 -10.29
CA ILE A 296 11.42 -16.00 -10.17
C ILE A 296 10.32 -15.71 -9.14
N THR A 297 9.08 -16.01 -9.49
CA THR A 297 7.91 -15.92 -8.61
C THR A 297 7.19 -17.25 -8.58
N LEU A 298 6.47 -17.56 -7.50
CA LEU A 298 5.89 -18.90 -7.32
C LEU A 298 4.46 -19.04 -7.90
N ALA A 299 3.63 -17.98 -7.90
CA ALA A 299 2.23 -18.01 -8.36
C ALA A 299 1.37 -19.10 -7.69
N GLY A 300 0.58 -19.86 -8.45
CA GLY A 300 -0.35 -20.90 -8.00
C GLY A 300 0.30 -22.26 -7.77
N GLY A 301 -0.44 -23.15 -7.12
CA GLY A 301 -0.07 -24.52 -6.74
C GLY A 301 -0.44 -24.79 -5.30
N TYR A 302 -1.47 -25.60 -5.15
CA TYR A 302 -2.37 -25.67 -4.01
C TYR A 302 -2.50 -27.10 -3.49
N GLY A 303 -1.97 -28.08 -4.20
CA GLY A 303 -1.90 -29.47 -3.76
C GLY A 303 -0.89 -29.69 -2.63
N PRO A 304 -1.06 -30.79 -1.85
CA PRO A 304 -0.18 -31.11 -0.72
C PRO A 304 1.28 -31.36 -1.12
N GLU A 305 1.54 -31.69 -2.39
CA GLU A 305 2.87 -31.96 -2.93
C GLU A 305 3.56 -30.70 -3.52
N ALA A 306 2.85 -29.56 -3.60
CA ALA A 306 3.37 -28.35 -4.24
C ALA A 306 4.62 -27.78 -3.54
N TRP A 307 4.74 -27.95 -2.23
CA TRP A 307 5.91 -27.48 -1.47
C TRP A 307 7.17 -28.26 -1.81
N HIS A 308 7.08 -29.54 -2.19
CA HIS A 308 8.23 -30.31 -2.67
C HIS A 308 8.79 -29.75 -3.97
N CYS A 309 7.93 -29.25 -4.86
CA CYS A 309 8.36 -28.58 -6.10
C CYS A 309 9.14 -27.30 -5.78
N THR A 310 8.59 -26.46 -4.88
CA THR A 310 9.25 -25.24 -4.40
C THR A 310 10.59 -25.55 -3.73
N GLU A 311 10.65 -26.57 -2.85
CA GLU A 311 11.89 -27.00 -2.21
C GLU A 311 12.92 -27.43 -3.27
N ASN A 312 12.51 -28.25 -4.25
CA ASN A 312 13.40 -28.73 -5.32
C ASN A 312 13.99 -27.59 -6.15
N LEU A 313 13.17 -26.61 -6.52
CA LEU A 313 13.62 -25.39 -7.22
C LEU A 313 14.67 -24.63 -6.39
N LEU A 314 14.37 -24.36 -5.12
CA LEU A 314 15.28 -23.64 -4.23
C LEU A 314 16.58 -24.42 -3.96
N ARG A 315 16.53 -25.74 -3.75
CA ARG A 315 17.73 -26.58 -3.62
C ARG A 315 18.58 -26.52 -4.89
N TYR A 316 17.95 -26.60 -6.06
CA TYR A 316 18.66 -26.52 -7.33
C TYR A 316 19.36 -25.16 -7.49
N LEU A 317 18.71 -24.07 -7.11
CA LEU A 317 19.31 -22.72 -7.17
C LEU A 317 20.46 -22.56 -6.17
N LEU A 318 20.29 -23.00 -4.92
CA LEU A 318 21.24 -22.75 -3.84
C LEU A 318 22.48 -23.65 -3.88
N ILE A 319 22.32 -24.91 -4.28
CA ILE A 319 23.40 -25.91 -4.21
C ILE A 319 23.61 -26.73 -5.50
N ARG A 320 22.85 -26.45 -6.58
CA ARG A 320 22.89 -27.17 -7.88
C ARG A 320 22.79 -28.69 -7.72
N ASP A 321 22.03 -29.15 -6.74
CA ASP A 321 21.80 -30.56 -6.52
C ASP A 321 20.88 -31.11 -7.62
N ARG A 322 21.45 -31.92 -8.52
CA ARG A 322 20.72 -32.58 -9.61
C ARG A 322 20.09 -33.91 -9.18
N LYS A 323 20.45 -34.44 -8.00
CA LYS A 323 19.95 -35.73 -7.51
C LYS A 323 18.75 -35.50 -6.59
N VAL A 324 17.57 -35.37 -7.18
CA VAL A 324 16.31 -35.43 -6.43
C VAL A 324 16.16 -36.85 -5.89
N ARG A 325 16.33 -37.04 -4.57
CA ARG A 325 16.08 -38.35 -3.91
C ARG A 325 14.77 -38.26 -3.14
N PHE A 326 13.72 -38.79 -3.74
CA PHE A 326 12.37 -38.78 -3.18
C PHE A 326 12.19 -39.66 -1.94
N GLN A 327 12.99 -40.73 -1.80
CA GLN A 327 12.77 -41.76 -0.78
C GLN A 327 13.23 -41.37 0.64
N GLU A 328 13.89 -40.23 0.84
CA GLU A 328 14.42 -39.83 2.16
C GLU A 328 13.58 -38.72 2.85
N ILE A 329 12.55 -38.16 2.21
CA ILE A 329 11.80 -36.97 2.70
C ILE A 329 10.34 -37.34 3.03
N ALA A 330 10.17 -38.39 3.83
CA ALA A 330 8.87 -38.77 4.39
C ALA A 330 8.74 -38.38 5.88
N GLU A 331 9.53 -37.41 6.35
CA GLU A 331 9.34 -36.81 7.66
C GLU A 331 8.31 -35.68 7.51
N SER A 332 7.15 -35.86 8.13
CA SER A 332 6.13 -34.82 8.22
C SER A 332 6.70 -33.61 8.96
N ILE A 333 6.84 -32.47 8.29
CA ILE A 333 7.16 -31.20 8.94
C ILE A 333 6.00 -30.88 9.89
N SER A 334 6.27 -30.78 11.19
CA SER A 334 5.20 -30.54 12.16
C SER A 334 4.73 -29.08 12.10
N PRO A 335 3.48 -28.78 12.48
CA PRO A 335 3.01 -27.41 12.63
C PRO A 335 3.86 -26.57 13.61
N VAL A 336 4.48 -27.21 14.60
CA VAL A 336 5.38 -26.56 15.58
C VAL A 336 6.65 -26.08 14.88
N ASP A 337 7.20 -26.87 13.96
CA ASP A 337 8.39 -26.49 13.20
C ASP A 337 8.14 -25.28 12.30
N LEU A 338 6.93 -25.20 11.71
CA LEU A 338 6.51 -24.05 10.90
C LEU A 338 6.37 -22.78 11.74
N GLN A 339 5.84 -22.89 12.97
CA GLN A 339 5.73 -21.76 13.89
C GLN A 339 7.10 -21.25 14.33
N MET A 340 8.00 -22.14 14.74
CA MET A 340 9.38 -21.78 15.12
C MET A 340 10.12 -21.11 13.96
N THR A 341 10.01 -21.66 12.75
CA THR A 341 10.62 -21.04 11.57
C THR A 341 10.01 -19.66 11.31
N SER A 342 8.70 -19.49 11.46
CA SER A 342 8.05 -18.19 11.27
C SER A 342 8.54 -17.14 12.26
N GLU A 343 8.80 -17.50 13.51
CA GLU A 343 9.42 -16.62 14.51
C GLU A 343 10.87 -16.29 14.19
N GLU A 344 11.67 -17.27 13.75
CA GLU A 344 13.04 -17.03 13.26
C GLU A 344 13.07 -16.11 12.03
N LEU A 345 12.10 -16.24 11.13
CA LEU A 345 11.93 -15.38 9.96
C LEU A 345 11.48 -13.96 10.35
N ALA A 346 10.61 -13.84 11.35
CA ALA A 346 10.16 -12.55 11.87
C ALA A 346 11.28 -11.80 12.62
N THR A 347 12.13 -12.53 13.35
CA THR A 347 13.25 -11.95 14.13
C THR A 347 14.48 -11.65 13.29
N SER A 348 14.69 -12.36 12.17
CA SER A 348 15.81 -12.13 11.24
C SER A 348 15.54 -11.07 10.18
N ALA A 349 14.28 -10.72 9.94
CA ALA A 349 13.94 -9.51 9.21
C ALA A 349 14.55 -8.33 9.99
N LEU A 350 15.62 -7.72 9.43
CA LEU A 350 16.20 -6.49 9.97
C LEU A 350 15.04 -5.54 10.31
N PRO A 351 15.02 -4.95 11.51
CA PRO A 351 13.88 -4.18 11.94
C PRO A 351 13.65 -3.02 10.96
N ASP A 352 12.53 -3.07 10.24
CA ASP A 352 11.81 -1.84 9.91
C ASP A 352 11.59 -1.18 11.28
N GLU A 353 12.26 -0.05 11.54
CA GLU A 353 12.36 0.53 12.89
C GLU A 353 10.99 0.57 13.60
N LEU A 354 11.00 0.02 14.82
CA LEU A 354 10.05 0.13 15.94
C LEU A 354 8.74 -0.69 15.86
N TYR A 355 8.77 -1.89 16.45
CA TYR A 355 7.73 -2.37 17.38
C TYR A 355 8.38 -3.21 18.49
N GLN A 356 8.37 -2.71 19.73
CA GLN A 356 8.69 -3.52 20.90
C GLN A 356 7.43 -4.27 21.30
N VAL A 357 7.43 -5.59 21.12
CA VAL A 357 6.41 -6.50 21.68
C VAL A 357 6.68 -6.62 23.18
N SER A 358 5.66 -6.43 24.01
CA SER A 358 5.78 -6.52 25.47
C SER A 358 5.34 -7.90 25.98
N GLU A 359 5.76 -8.28 27.19
CA GLU A 359 5.42 -9.58 27.80
C GLU A 359 3.90 -9.83 27.96
N GLU A 360 3.04 -8.81 27.81
CA GLU A 360 1.58 -8.97 27.78
C GLU A 360 1.03 -9.59 26.48
N ASP A 361 1.79 -9.57 25.37
CA ASP A 361 1.36 -10.16 24.09
C ASP A 361 1.51 -11.70 24.02
N LEU A 362 2.25 -12.28 24.97
CA LEU A 362 2.53 -13.72 25.05
C LEU A 362 1.47 -14.51 25.84
N LEU A 363 0.56 -13.83 26.54
CA LEU A 363 -0.44 -14.46 27.43
C LEU A 363 -1.84 -13.87 27.18
N GLY A 364 -2.44 -14.20 26.04
CA GLY A 364 -3.71 -13.64 25.61
C GLY A 364 -4.64 -14.61 24.87
N ASP A 365 -4.77 -15.85 25.34
CA ASP A 365 -5.83 -16.74 24.85
C ASP A 365 -7.21 -16.23 25.27
N LEU A 366 -8.14 -16.20 24.30
CA LEU A 366 -9.60 -16.01 24.42
C LEU A 366 -10.15 -14.56 24.53
N LYS A 367 -9.95 -13.72 23.50
CA LYS A 367 -10.94 -12.67 23.13
C LYS A 367 -11.04 -12.48 21.61
N PRO A 368 -12.22 -12.14 21.06
CA PRO A 368 -12.35 -11.79 19.65
C PRO A 368 -11.47 -10.56 19.36
N SER A 369 -10.56 -10.69 18.39
CA SER A 369 -9.69 -9.60 17.98
C SER A 369 -10.56 -8.41 17.55
N PRO A 370 -10.44 -7.21 18.16
CA PRO A 370 -11.14 -6.04 17.66
C PRO A 370 -10.63 -5.77 16.24
N SER A 371 -11.55 -5.52 15.29
CA SER A 371 -11.19 -4.98 13.97
C SER A 371 -10.18 -3.83 14.15
N PRO A 372 -9.15 -3.71 13.31
CA PRO A 372 -8.24 -2.57 13.40
C PRO A 372 -9.07 -1.30 13.37
N ALA A 373 -8.94 -0.48 14.42
CA ALA A 373 -9.72 0.74 14.53
C ALA A 373 -9.45 1.62 13.29
N LYS A 374 -10.51 2.21 12.72
CA LYS A 374 -10.43 3.03 11.50
C LYS A 374 -10.63 4.49 11.86
N ILE A 375 -9.96 5.37 11.14
CA ILE A 375 -10.21 6.81 11.23
C ILE A 375 -11.65 7.07 10.76
N LEU A 376 -12.43 7.71 11.62
CA LEU A 376 -13.84 8.06 11.45
C LEU A 376 -14.74 6.84 11.18
N ASP A 377 -14.34 5.66 11.64
CA ASP A 377 -14.96 4.35 11.37
C ASP A 377 -14.98 3.97 9.89
N TYR A 378 -14.15 4.62 9.08
CA TYR A 378 -14.22 4.52 7.62
C TYR A 378 -12.85 4.31 6.96
N TYR A 379 -11.89 5.16 7.29
CA TYR A 379 -10.60 5.21 6.60
C TYR A 379 -9.57 4.36 7.33
N SER A 380 -8.96 3.43 6.60
CA SER A 380 -7.72 2.78 7.04
C SER A 380 -6.50 3.64 6.70
N ALA A 381 -5.34 3.30 7.29
CA ALA A 381 -4.08 3.94 6.92
C ALA A 381 -3.81 3.84 5.41
N HIS A 382 -4.04 2.67 4.82
CA HIS A 382 -3.89 2.48 3.38
C HIS A 382 -4.90 3.30 2.57
N GLY A 383 -6.17 3.36 3.00
CA GLY A 383 -7.18 4.20 2.36
C GLY A 383 -6.84 5.70 2.42
N ILE A 384 -6.19 6.16 3.48
CA ILE A 384 -5.70 7.54 3.60
C ILE A 384 -4.53 7.77 2.64
N GLU A 385 -3.55 6.85 2.58
CA GLU A 385 -2.41 6.94 1.66
C GLU A 385 -2.89 7.09 0.20
N ILE A 386 -3.86 6.26 -0.22
CA ILE A 386 -4.47 6.35 -1.56
C ILE A 386 -5.14 7.72 -1.76
N ALA A 387 -5.89 8.21 -0.76
CA ALA A 387 -6.53 9.52 -0.86
C ALA A 387 -5.50 10.66 -1.04
N LEU A 388 -4.38 10.62 -0.30
CA LEU A 388 -3.33 11.63 -0.41
C LEU A 388 -2.66 11.65 -1.80
N GLU A 389 -2.50 10.49 -2.44
CA GLU A 389 -2.07 10.42 -3.86
C GLU A 389 -3.12 11.00 -4.80
N ARG A 390 -4.38 10.56 -4.65
CA ARG A 390 -5.50 10.92 -5.53
C ARG A 390 -5.76 12.41 -5.61
N TYR A 391 -5.72 13.07 -4.47
CA TYR A 391 -5.91 14.52 -4.39
C TYR A 391 -4.62 15.31 -4.67
N GLY A 392 -3.55 14.63 -5.08
CA GLY A 392 -2.31 15.26 -5.53
C GLY A 392 -1.44 15.84 -4.42
N LEU A 393 -1.79 15.63 -3.14
CA LEU A 393 -1.03 16.17 -2.01
C LEU A 393 0.39 15.63 -2.01
N LEU A 394 0.57 14.31 -2.18
CA LEU A 394 1.91 13.71 -2.21
C LEU A 394 2.71 14.17 -3.43
N ASN A 395 2.07 14.47 -4.56
CA ASN A 395 2.77 15.02 -5.74
C ASN A 395 3.32 16.42 -5.48
N ILE A 396 2.56 17.29 -4.82
CA ILE A 396 3.02 18.64 -4.44
C ILE A 396 4.16 18.55 -3.42
N ILE A 397 4.06 17.63 -2.46
CA ILE A 397 5.09 17.41 -1.44
C ILE A 397 6.38 16.84 -2.09
N ARG A 398 6.28 15.93 -3.06
CA ARG A 398 7.42 15.42 -3.86
C ARG A 398 8.13 16.53 -4.62
N ALA A 399 7.37 17.44 -5.24
CA ALA A 399 7.93 18.58 -5.96
C ALA A 399 8.75 19.51 -5.05
N GLN A 400 8.55 19.44 -3.73
CA GLN A 400 9.32 20.17 -2.72
C GLN A 400 10.56 19.41 -2.21
N GLY A 401 10.85 18.22 -2.74
CA GLY A 401 12.04 17.44 -2.42
C GLY A 401 11.85 16.33 -1.38
N PHE A 402 10.63 16.12 -0.88
CA PHE A 402 10.34 15.04 0.06
C PHE A 402 9.97 13.74 -0.66
N SER A 403 10.45 12.62 -0.14
CA SER A 403 10.17 11.26 -0.60
C SER A 403 9.98 10.32 0.60
N ASP A 404 9.99 9.01 0.36
CA ASP A 404 9.96 7.97 1.41
C ASP A 404 8.84 8.19 2.43
N PHE A 405 7.62 8.40 1.92
CA PHE A 405 6.49 8.73 2.75
C PHE A 405 6.08 7.55 3.63
N LYS A 406 5.89 7.84 4.91
CA LYS A 406 5.31 6.94 5.90
C LYS A 406 4.07 7.61 6.50
N LEU A 407 2.99 6.85 6.59
CA LEU A 407 1.77 7.29 7.26
C LEU A 407 1.66 6.59 8.62
N GLU A 408 1.51 7.37 9.69
CA GLU A 408 1.20 6.89 11.03
C GLU A 408 -0.25 7.26 11.37
N VAL A 409 -1.00 6.31 11.91
CA VAL A 409 -2.43 6.48 12.19
C VAL A 409 -2.72 5.93 13.59
N ASP A 410 -3.39 6.72 14.42
CA ASP A 410 -3.88 6.32 15.73
C ASP A 410 -5.39 6.60 15.82
N PRO A 411 -6.23 5.56 15.65
CA PRO A 411 -7.68 5.65 15.75
C PRO A 411 -8.22 5.25 17.14
N SER A 412 -7.34 5.04 18.14
CA SER A 412 -7.71 4.43 19.42
C SER A 412 -8.63 5.30 20.28
N ASP A 413 -8.52 6.62 20.18
CA ASP A 413 -9.41 7.59 20.84
C ASP A 413 -10.43 8.14 19.84
N PRO A 414 -11.73 7.78 19.96
CA PRO A 414 -12.79 8.29 19.08
C PRO A 414 -12.96 9.81 19.11
N ALA A 415 -12.57 10.47 20.21
CA ALA A 415 -12.60 11.93 20.33
C ALA A 415 -11.34 12.59 19.76
N ARG A 416 -10.25 11.81 19.56
CA ARG A 416 -8.95 12.32 19.16
C ARG A 416 -8.21 11.35 18.25
N GLN A 417 -8.62 11.29 16.99
CA GLN A 417 -8.01 10.37 16.02
C GLN A 417 -6.89 11.06 15.25
N LEU A 418 -5.68 10.49 15.28
CA LEU A 418 -4.46 11.08 14.72
C LEU A 418 -4.12 10.46 13.37
N VAL A 419 -3.71 11.31 12.43
CA VAL A 419 -3.04 10.92 11.19
C VAL A 419 -1.81 11.80 11.01
N ARG A 420 -0.65 11.18 10.81
CA ARG A 420 0.63 11.86 10.64
C ARG A 420 1.34 11.37 9.38
N LEU A 421 1.74 12.31 8.53
CA LEU A 421 2.53 12.07 7.34
C LEU A 421 3.98 12.46 7.60
N ILE A 422 4.87 11.49 7.43
CA ILE A 422 6.32 11.64 7.56
C ILE A 422 6.92 11.47 6.17
N GLY A 423 7.82 12.36 5.76
CA GLY A 423 8.62 12.22 4.54
C GLY A 423 10.08 12.54 4.84
N ASN A 424 11.00 11.75 4.30
CA ASN A 424 12.44 11.82 4.62
C ASN A 424 12.70 11.85 6.15
N GLN A 425 11.97 11.03 6.93
CA GLN A 425 12.02 10.99 8.40
C GLN A 425 11.61 12.29 9.12
N LYS A 426 10.98 13.24 8.44
CA LYS A 426 10.50 14.51 9.00
C LYS A 426 8.97 14.55 9.00
N VAL A 427 8.38 15.06 10.08
CA VAL A 427 6.92 15.25 10.16
C VAL A 427 6.52 16.40 9.25
N LEU A 428 5.76 16.10 8.19
CA LEU A 428 5.32 17.07 7.18
C LEU A 428 3.89 17.52 7.45
N ALA A 429 3.01 16.57 7.78
CA ALA A 429 1.63 16.88 8.14
C ALA A 429 1.19 16.09 9.37
N GLU A 430 0.36 16.71 10.20
CA GLU A 430 -0.33 16.06 11.31
C GLU A 430 -1.75 16.59 11.38
N VAL A 431 -2.73 15.70 11.46
CA VAL A 431 -4.13 16.06 11.62
C VAL A 431 -4.76 15.26 12.74
N VAL A 432 -5.52 15.94 13.59
CA VAL A 432 -6.37 15.32 14.60
C VAL A 432 -7.82 15.58 14.23
N VAL A 433 -8.58 14.50 14.05
CA VAL A 433 -9.96 14.54 13.59
C VAL A 433 -10.91 13.77 14.49
N GLN A 434 -12.19 14.16 14.45
CA GLN A 434 -13.28 13.39 15.02
C GLN A 434 -14.61 13.69 14.30
N LYS A 435 -15.61 12.83 14.47
CA LYS A 435 -17.01 13.12 14.10
C LYS A 435 -17.69 13.80 15.27
N GLN A 436 -18.21 15.01 15.07
CA GLN A 436 -18.90 15.77 16.12
C GLN A 436 -20.33 16.11 15.72
N PHE A 437 -21.23 16.02 16.70
CA PHE A 437 -22.63 16.44 16.57
C PHE A 437 -22.81 17.79 17.27
N LEU A 438 -23.41 18.76 16.58
CA LEU A 438 -23.80 20.04 17.16
C LEU A 438 -25.31 20.27 17.03
N ALA A 439 -25.88 20.90 18.05
CA ALA A 439 -27.24 21.39 17.98
C ALA A 439 -27.33 22.52 16.93
N PRO A 440 -28.47 22.67 16.24
CA PRO A 440 -28.72 23.81 15.37
C PRO A 440 -28.52 25.15 16.07
N PRO A 441 -27.99 26.18 15.39
CA PRO A 441 -27.91 27.52 15.93
C PRO A 441 -29.27 28.04 16.37
N LYS A 442 -29.32 28.71 17.50
CA LYS A 442 -30.59 29.22 18.05
C LYS A 442 -31.24 30.22 17.09
N GLY A 443 -32.53 30.04 16.82
CA GLY A 443 -33.29 30.90 15.91
C GLY A 443 -32.99 30.65 14.42
N SER A 444 -32.39 29.50 14.08
CA SER A 444 -32.25 29.04 12.70
C SER A 444 -33.42 28.14 12.27
N ASP A 445 -33.63 28.02 10.96
CA ASP A 445 -34.60 27.10 10.34
C ASP A 445 -34.06 25.66 10.23
N LEU A 446 -33.00 25.32 10.99
CA LEU A 446 -32.41 23.99 11.01
C LEU A 446 -33.08 23.18 12.14
N HIS A 447 -33.73 22.08 11.78
CA HIS A 447 -34.59 21.32 12.71
C HIS A 447 -33.95 20.02 13.25
N SER A 448 -32.77 19.64 12.78
CA SER A 448 -32.05 18.44 13.20
C SER A 448 -30.59 18.73 13.44
N SER A 449 -29.94 17.91 14.28
CA SER A 449 -28.51 18.00 14.58
C SER A 449 -27.66 18.07 13.32
N LEU A 450 -26.59 18.85 13.42
CA LEU A 450 -25.57 18.98 12.39
C LEU A 450 -24.42 18.03 12.72
N GLU A 451 -23.89 17.36 11.71
CA GLU A 451 -22.80 16.41 11.84
C GLU A 451 -21.56 16.95 11.12
N PHE A 452 -20.42 16.97 11.79
CA PHE A 452 -19.22 17.60 11.28
C PHE A 452 -18.03 16.65 11.30
N LEU A 453 -17.15 16.83 10.30
CA LEU A 453 -15.75 16.44 10.42
C LEU A 453 -15.04 17.55 11.18
N THR A 454 -14.72 17.31 12.44
CA THR A 454 -14.01 18.28 13.26
C THR A 454 -12.51 18.09 13.06
N VAL A 455 -11.80 19.16 12.71
CA VAL A 455 -10.34 19.24 12.67
C VAL A 455 -9.89 20.00 13.91
N GLU A 456 -9.42 19.27 14.92
CA GLU A 456 -8.94 19.85 16.18
C GLU A 456 -7.53 20.41 16.06
N TRP A 457 -6.71 19.74 15.26
CA TRP A 457 -5.33 20.11 15.01
C TRP A 457 -4.99 19.86 13.55
N LEU A 458 -4.28 20.80 12.95
CA LEU A 458 -3.73 20.68 11.61
C LEU A 458 -2.36 21.35 11.57
N LEU A 459 -1.34 20.52 11.43
CA LEU A 459 0.03 20.91 11.15
C LEU A 459 0.31 20.62 9.68
N LEU A 460 0.79 21.61 8.95
CA LEU A 460 1.29 21.48 7.59
C LEU A 460 2.60 22.26 7.49
N GLN A 461 3.72 21.57 7.52
CA GLN A 461 5.04 22.21 7.67
C GLN A 461 6.08 21.67 6.70
N ASN A 462 6.93 22.55 6.19
CA ASN A 462 8.11 22.24 5.41
C ASN A 462 9.35 22.51 6.27
N PRO A 463 9.93 21.47 6.93
CA PRO A 463 11.07 21.66 7.81
C PRO A 463 12.37 22.01 7.09
N GLU A 464 12.41 21.94 5.76
CA GLU A 464 13.57 22.29 4.93
C GLU A 464 13.51 23.72 4.40
N ALA A 465 12.37 24.40 4.53
CA ALA A 465 12.18 25.78 4.11
C ALA A 465 12.61 26.78 5.20
N GLN A 466 12.91 28.01 4.76
CA GLN A 466 13.18 29.15 5.65
C GLN A 466 12.06 30.19 5.58
N PHE A 467 11.81 30.91 6.67
CA PHE A 467 10.89 32.05 6.68
C PHE A 467 11.44 33.18 5.80
N THR A 468 10.55 33.89 5.10
CA THR A 468 10.90 35.05 4.27
C THR A 468 10.16 36.28 4.76
N PRO A 469 10.58 37.50 4.38
CA PRO A 469 9.83 38.72 4.70
C PRO A 469 8.36 38.70 4.23
N GLU A 470 8.09 38.02 3.11
CA GLU A 470 6.75 37.85 2.54
C GLU A 470 5.94 36.76 3.26
N LYS A 471 6.60 35.81 3.91
CA LYS A 471 6.02 34.74 4.73
C LYS A 471 6.70 34.70 6.10
N PRO A 472 6.48 35.73 6.95
CA PRO A 472 7.11 35.81 8.25
C PRO A 472 6.56 34.72 9.18
N ARG A 473 7.35 34.38 10.20
CA ARG A 473 6.97 33.43 11.26
C ARG A 473 5.72 33.94 11.99
N LEU A 474 4.68 33.11 12.05
CA LEU A 474 3.50 33.36 12.89
C LEU A 474 3.74 32.88 14.34
N PRO A 475 2.96 33.38 15.32
CA PRO A 475 3.03 32.88 16.69
C PRO A 475 2.90 31.35 16.74
N ASN A 476 3.73 30.69 17.55
CA ASN A 476 3.79 29.22 17.71
C ASN A 476 4.14 28.41 16.44
N GLN A 477 4.49 29.07 15.33
CA GLN A 477 4.95 28.38 14.12
C GLN A 477 6.44 28.05 14.23
N GLU A 478 6.83 26.80 14.04
CA GLU A 478 8.26 26.41 14.06
C GLU A 478 8.88 26.42 12.66
N HIS A 479 8.13 26.00 11.65
CA HIS A 479 8.58 25.87 10.27
C HIS A 479 7.60 26.57 9.29
N PRO A 480 8.07 27.04 8.11
CA PRO A 480 7.17 27.51 7.05
C PRO A 480 6.16 26.44 6.63
N GLY A 481 4.99 26.85 6.14
CA GLY A 481 3.96 25.91 5.72
C GLY A 481 4.26 25.20 4.39
N LEU A 482 3.76 23.97 4.21
CA LEU A 482 3.88 23.19 2.95
C LEU A 482 3.19 23.82 1.74
N GLY A 483 2.31 24.80 1.96
CA GLY A 483 1.54 25.41 0.88
C GLY A 483 0.38 24.57 0.34
N ILE A 484 0.06 23.43 0.98
CA ILE A 484 -0.99 22.47 0.54
C ILE A 484 -2.33 22.63 1.29
N ALA A 485 -2.57 23.80 1.87
CA ALA A 485 -3.72 23.99 2.76
C ALA A 485 -5.06 23.95 2.01
N GLU A 486 -5.10 24.34 0.73
CA GLU A 486 -6.31 24.31 -0.08
C GLU A 486 -6.66 22.87 -0.48
N GLU A 487 -5.67 22.09 -0.91
CA GLU A 487 -5.80 20.68 -1.26
C GLU A 487 -6.20 19.84 -0.04
N MET A 488 -5.65 20.14 1.14
CA MET A 488 -6.06 19.50 2.40
C MET A 488 -7.53 19.81 2.75
N GLN A 489 -8.00 21.03 2.49
CA GLN A 489 -9.43 21.37 2.67
C GLN A 489 -10.31 20.59 1.69
N GLU A 490 -9.90 20.44 0.43
CA GLU A 490 -10.63 19.63 -0.55
C GLU A 490 -10.73 18.17 -0.10
N LEU A 491 -9.64 17.58 0.38
CA LEU A 491 -9.63 16.23 0.96
C LEU A 491 -10.67 16.10 2.10
N PHE A 492 -10.74 17.08 3.00
CA PHE A 492 -11.75 17.09 4.07
C PHE A 492 -13.18 17.22 3.54
N VAL A 493 -13.42 18.01 2.50
CA VAL A 493 -14.74 18.13 1.84
C VAL A 493 -15.16 16.80 1.22
N GLN A 494 -14.23 16.08 0.59
CA GLN A 494 -14.48 14.76 0.02
C GLN A 494 -14.77 13.73 1.11
N ALA A 495 -14.06 13.81 2.23
CA ALA A 495 -14.39 13.00 3.40
C ALA A 495 -15.81 13.28 3.92
N CYS A 496 -16.22 14.55 4.00
CA CYS A 496 -17.59 14.93 4.35
C CYS A 496 -18.62 14.38 3.37
N HIS A 497 -18.38 14.45 2.05
CA HIS A 497 -19.30 13.86 1.05
C HIS A 497 -19.47 12.36 1.23
N ARG A 498 -18.36 11.64 1.45
CA ARG A 498 -18.32 10.18 1.60
C ARG A 498 -19.00 9.73 2.90
N LEU A 499 -18.83 10.49 3.97
CA LEU A 499 -19.43 10.25 5.28
C LEU A 499 -20.81 10.90 5.47
N LYS A 500 -21.30 11.63 4.46
CA LYS A 500 -22.58 12.38 4.48
C LYS A 500 -22.68 13.42 5.60
N LEU A 501 -21.57 14.08 5.92
CA LEU A 501 -21.47 15.13 6.95
C LEU A 501 -21.88 16.51 6.40
N ASP A 502 -22.23 17.43 7.30
CA ASP A 502 -22.66 18.79 6.95
C ASP A 502 -21.55 19.75 6.56
N GLY A 503 -20.34 19.49 7.05
CA GLY A 503 -19.21 20.37 6.81
C GLY A 503 -17.95 19.98 7.57
N VAL A 504 -16.90 20.75 7.32
CA VAL A 504 -15.66 20.69 8.11
C VAL A 504 -15.76 21.74 9.21
N LEU A 505 -15.56 21.33 10.45
CA LEU A 505 -15.61 22.19 11.63
C LEU A 505 -14.20 22.38 12.20
N SER A 506 -13.88 23.59 12.61
CA SER A 506 -12.71 23.88 13.42
C SER A 506 -13.06 24.90 14.50
N ARG A 507 -12.27 24.95 15.57
CA ARG A 507 -12.40 25.97 16.62
C ARG A 507 -11.09 26.74 16.75
N PRO A 508 -10.85 27.77 15.91
CA PRO A 508 -9.56 28.47 15.85
C PRO A 508 -9.18 29.09 17.20
N ALA A 509 -8.12 28.55 17.80
CA ALA A 509 -7.59 29.02 19.09
C ALA A 509 -7.01 30.44 19.02
N HIS A 510 -6.55 30.87 17.83
CA HIS A 510 -5.95 32.18 17.58
C HIS A 510 -6.67 32.94 16.46
N PHE A 511 -6.60 34.27 16.50
CA PHE A 511 -7.21 35.14 15.48
C PHE A 511 -6.68 34.89 14.07
N HIS A 512 -5.37 34.66 13.91
CA HIS A 512 -4.78 34.38 12.60
C HIS A 512 -5.29 33.07 11.99
N ASN A 513 -5.53 32.03 12.80
CA ASN A 513 -6.12 30.77 12.33
C ASN A 513 -7.51 31.03 11.72
N ALA A 514 -8.34 31.79 12.42
CA ALA A 514 -9.67 32.16 11.93
C ALA A 514 -9.60 33.01 10.65
N LEU A 515 -8.64 33.95 10.58
CA LEU A 515 -8.48 34.84 9.45
C LEU A 515 -8.02 34.09 8.19
N VAL A 516 -7.05 33.17 8.31
CA VAL A 516 -6.58 32.33 7.21
C VAL A 516 -7.71 31.44 6.68
N ALA A 517 -8.48 30.79 7.57
CA ALA A 517 -9.60 29.94 7.17
C ALA A 517 -10.79 30.72 6.58
N SER A 518 -10.93 32.02 6.90
CA SER A 518 -12.12 32.82 6.57
C SER A 518 -12.45 32.99 5.09
N LYS A 519 -11.54 32.60 4.18
CA LYS A 519 -11.81 32.56 2.74
C LYS A 519 -12.99 31.63 2.43
N ASN A 520 -13.04 30.46 3.08
CA ASN A 520 -14.05 29.43 2.83
C ASN A 520 -14.90 29.12 4.08
N PHE A 521 -14.43 29.49 5.26
CA PHE A 521 -15.10 29.18 6.53
C PHE A 521 -15.89 30.38 7.09
N SER A 522 -17.05 30.09 7.67
CA SER A 522 -17.87 31.05 8.40
C SER A 522 -18.16 30.56 9.81
N PHE A 523 -18.18 31.45 10.81
CA PHE A 523 -18.58 31.10 12.17
C PHE A 523 -20.05 30.69 12.19
N LEU A 524 -20.33 29.54 12.80
CA LEU A 524 -21.65 28.94 12.87
C LEU A 524 -22.64 29.88 13.57
N GLU A 525 -22.23 30.51 14.67
CA GLU A 525 -23.01 31.53 15.38
C GLU A 525 -22.81 32.93 14.75
N ALA A 526 -23.92 33.60 14.45
CA ALA A 526 -23.90 34.91 13.79
C ALA A 526 -23.22 36.00 14.63
N SER A 527 -23.27 35.90 15.96
CA SER A 527 -22.59 36.81 16.88
C SER A 527 -21.07 36.69 16.81
N ALA A 528 -20.55 35.46 16.75
CA ALA A 528 -19.13 35.17 16.56
C ALA A 528 -18.64 35.67 15.19
N GLN A 529 -19.40 35.41 14.12
CA GLN A 529 -19.07 35.93 12.79
C GLN A 529 -19.04 37.46 12.75
N GLY A 530 -20.03 38.13 13.36
CA GLY A 530 -20.09 39.58 13.44
C GLY A 530 -18.90 40.18 14.21
N ARG A 531 -18.54 39.57 15.36
CA ARG A 531 -17.37 39.95 16.15
C ARG A 531 -16.08 39.81 15.35
N PHE A 532 -15.86 38.65 14.72
CA PHE A 532 -14.69 38.38 13.90
C PHE A 532 -14.52 39.41 12.78
N LEU A 533 -15.60 39.69 12.03
CA LEU A 533 -15.56 40.67 10.95
C LEU A 533 -15.23 42.08 11.46
N GLY A 534 -15.77 42.51 12.60
CA GLY A 534 -15.45 43.81 13.18
C GLY A 534 -14.00 43.90 13.69
N MET A 535 -13.46 42.83 14.28
CA MET A 535 -12.03 42.76 14.64
C MET A 535 -11.14 42.82 13.39
N ARG A 536 -11.48 42.06 12.33
CA ARG A 536 -10.78 42.07 11.06
C ARG A 536 -10.74 43.45 10.42
N ASP A 537 -11.85 44.18 10.44
CA ASP A 537 -11.90 45.55 9.92
C ASP A 537 -10.96 46.48 10.71
N ALA A 538 -10.98 46.40 12.04
CA ALA A 538 -10.14 47.22 12.91
C ALA A 538 -8.64 46.93 12.72
N LEU A 539 -8.29 45.70 12.35
CA LEU A 539 -6.92 45.23 12.15
C LEU A 539 -6.46 45.27 10.68
N SER A 540 -7.32 45.71 9.76
CA SER A 540 -7.09 45.64 8.30
C SER A 540 -5.82 46.34 7.80
N LYS A 541 -5.29 47.31 8.56
CA LYS A 541 -4.05 48.03 8.25
C LYS A 541 -2.77 47.27 8.62
N PHE A 542 -2.86 46.16 9.34
CA PHE A 542 -1.72 45.37 9.81
C PHE A 542 -1.56 44.09 8.99
N GLY A 543 -0.32 43.65 8.80
CA GLY A 543 -0.04 42.32 8.27
C GLY A 543 -0.54 41.21 9.23
N LEU A 544 -0.76 40.00 8.72
CA LEU A 544 -1.33 38.88 9.48
C LEU A 544 -0.62 38.65 10.84
N GLY A 545 0.72 38.61 10.84
CA GLY A 545 1.51 38.43 12.06
C GLY A 545 1.31 39.55 13.08
N GLN A 546 1.37 40.81 12.63
CA GLN A 546 1.14 41.98 13.48
C GLN A 546 -0.28 42.03 14.03
N ALA A 547 -1.28 41.74 13.20
CA ALA A 547 -2.68 41.68 13.61
C ALA A 547 -2.88 40.62 14.70
N SER A 548 -2.28 39.44 14.54
CA SER A 548 -2.33 38.37 15.54
C SER A 548 -1.69 38.78 16.85
N GLU A 549 -0.46 39.29 16.81
CA GLU A 549 0.30 39.71 17.98
C GLU A 549 -0.48 40.75 18.80
N LYS A 550 -1.11 41.72 18.13
CA LYS A 550 -1.90 42.76 18.78
C LYS A 550 -3.17 42.21 19.45
N VAL A 551 -3.79 41.17 18.90
CA VAL A 551 -4.92 40.49 19.55
C VAL A 551 -4.46 39.69 20.76
N GLU A 552 -3.34 38.96 20.64
CA GLU A 552 -2.77 38.14 21.74
C GLU A 552 -2.31 38.99 22.92
N LYS A 553 -1.69 40.15 22.65
CA LYS A 553 -1.26 41.11 23.68
C LYS A 553 -2.40 41.98 24.22
N LEU A 554 -3.66 41.69 23.85
CA LEU A 554 -4.85 42.47 24.25
C LEU A 554 -4.74 43.97 23.92
N LEU A 555 -4.08 44.31 22.82
CA LEU A 555 -3.90 45.68 22.35
C LEU A 555 -5.10 46.18 21.52
N LEU A 556 -6.01 45.28 21.15
CA LEU A 556 -7.32 45.65 20.60
C LEU A 556 -8.31 45.90 21.75
N GLN A 557 -8.90 47.09 21.76
CA GLN A 557 -9.84 47.53 22.79
C GLN A 557 -10.98 48.33 22.17
N THR A 558 -12.07 48.51 22.89
CA THR A 558 -13.12 49.47 22.55
C THR A 558 -12.70 50.90 22.94
N SER A 559 -13.38 51.90 22.41
CA SER A 559 -13.13 53.32 22.66
C SER A 559 -13.34 53.74 24.11
N ASP A 560 -14.11 52.98 24.89
CA ASP A 560 -14.27 53.13 26.34
C ASP A 560 -13.15 52.41 27.14
N GLY A 561 -12.11 51.92 26.46
CA GLY A 561 -10.90 51.35 27.07
C GLY A 561 -11.00 49.89 27.49
N LYS A 562 -12.09 49.17 27.17
CA LYS A 562 -12.21 47.75 27.52
C LYS A 562 -11.48 46.86 26.51
N PRO A 563 -10.72 45.85 26.97
CA PRO A 563 -10.04 44.93 26.07
C PRO A 563 -11.03 44.10 25.23
N LEU A 564 -10.68 43.84 23.98
CA LEU A 564 -11.42 42.98 23.05
C LEU A 564 -10.64 41.68 22.82
N PRO A 565 -10.74 40.69 23.72
CA PRO A 565 -10.02 39.44 23.58
C PRO A 565 -10.53 38.62 22.39
N TRP A 566 -9.67 37.77 21.85
CA TRP A 566 -10.10 36.69 20.96
C TRP A 566 -10.97 35.69 21.75
N ILE A 567 -12.07 35.25 21.14
CA ILE A 567 -12.95 34.22 21.71
C ILE A 567 -13.10 33.15 20.65
N ALA A 568 -12.50 31.98 20.90
CA ALA A 568 -12.60 30.84 19.99
C ALA A 568 -14.06 30.35 19.93
N ALA A 569 -14.55 30.08 18.72
CA ALA A 569 -15.90 29.63 18.43
C ALA A 569 -15.89 28.70 17.20
N GLU A 570 -16.99 28.02 16.95
CA GLU A 570 -17.17 27.05 15.86
C GLU A 570 -17.12 27.76 14.50
N GLN A 571 -16.06 27.50 13.73
CA GLN A 571 -15.87 28.00 12.36
C GLN A 571 -16.00 26.85 11.37
N VAL A 572 -16.86 27.02 10.37
CA VAL A 572 -17.34 25.91 9.54
C VAL A 572 -17.18 26.19 8.06
N LEU A 573 -16.69 25.19 7.33
CA LEU A 573 -16.79 25.07 5.88
C LEU A 573 -18.03 24.25 5.53
N PRO A 574 -19.10 24.88 4.99
CA PRO A 574 -20.35 24.17 4.72
C PRO A 574 -20.27 23.27 3.48
N VAL A 575 -20.61 22.00 3.65
CA VAL A 575 -20.66 21.00 2.57
C VAL A 575 -22.11 20.65 2.20
N SER A 576 -22.99 20.45 3.18
CA SER A 576 -24.38 20.09 2.90
C SER A 576 -25.21 21.26 2.36
N ARG A 577 -26.26 20.92 1.58
CA ARG A 577 -27.21 21.93 1.07
C ARG A 577 -27.97 22.65 2.18
N ARG A 578 -28.27 21.97 3.30
CA ARG A 578 -29.00 22.59 4.42
C ARG A 578 -28.14 23.65 5.12
N LEU A 579 -26.87 23.34 5.36
CA LEU A 579 -25.97 24.27 6.03
C LEU A 579 -25.57 25.44 5.12
N ASN A 580 -25.37 25.17 3.82
CA ASN A 580 -25.18 26.24 2.83
C ASN A 580 -26.37 27.21 2.79
N ARG A 581 -27.61 26.72 2.80
CA ARG A 581 -28.81 27.57 2.88
C ARG A 581 -28.85 28.41 4.15
N TYR A 582 -28.44 27.86 5.29
CA TYR A 582 -28.38 28.59 6.56
C TYR A 582 -27.46 29.82 6.48
N PHE A 583 -26.21 29.67 6.01
CA PHE A 583 -25.27 30.79 5.87
C PHE A 583 -25.72 31.83 4.82
N HIS A 584 -26.52 31.43 3.84
CA HIS A 584 -27.09 32.32 2.84
C HIS A 584 -28.43 32.96 3.26
N SER A 585 -28.99 32.54 4.39
CA SER A 585 -30.29 33.00 4.86
C SER A 585 -30.28 34.48 5.25
N ARG A 586 -31.41 35.15 5.04
CA ARG A 586 -31.59 36.55 5.49
C ARG A 586 -31.45 36.69 7.01
N PRO A 587 -32.00 35.81 7.86
CA PRO A 587 -31.83 35.88 9.31
C PRO A 587 -30.36 35.88 9.74
N TYR A 588 -29.56 34.91 9.27
CA TYR A 588 -28.13 34.83 9.61
C TYR A 588 -27.39 36.10 9.19
N ARG A 589 -27.50 36.50 7.92
CA ARG A 589 -26.79 37.69 7.40
C ARG A 589 -27.22 38.99 8.08
N SER A 590 -28.49 39.10 8.47
CA SER A 590 -28.98 40.26 9.23
C SER A 590 -28.36 40.31 10.63
N ALA A 591 -28.34 39.18 11.35
CA ALA A 591 -27.72 39.07 12.67
C ALA A 591 -26.21 39.36 12.64
N VAL A 592 -25.48 38.83 11.65
CA VAL A 592 -24.05 39.12 11.46
C VAL A 592 -23.80 40.62 11.27
N ARG A 593 -24.58 41.28 10.41
CA ARG A 593 -24.46 42.74 10.19
C ARG A 593 -24.77 43.54 11.45
N LYS A 594 -25.79 43.14 12.20
CA LYS A 594 -26.14 43.76 13.48
C LYS A 594 -24.98 43.67 14.47
N HIS A 595 -24.43 42.48 14.71
CA HIS A 595 -23.33 42.30 15.66
C HIS A 595 -22.02 42.96 15.23
N ARG A 596 -21.71 42.95 13.92
CA ARG A 596 -20.56 43.70 13.38
C ARG A 596 -20.74 45.21 13.62
N ALA A 597 -21.92 45.76 13.34
CA ALA A 597 -22.22 47.17 13.55
C ALA A 597 -22.20 47.55 15.05
N GLU A 598 -22.69 46.68 15.93
CA GLU A 598 -22.61 46.85 17.38
C GLU A 598 -21.15 46.97 17.84
N LEU A 599 -20.27 46.08 17.37
CA LEU A 599 -18.84 46.17 17.71
C LEU A 599 -18.19 47.44 17.15
N LEU A 600 -18.50 47.82 15.91
CA LEU A 600 -17.93 49.04 15.30
C LEU A 600 -18.39 50.34 15.99
N LYS A 601 -19.62 50.37 16.55
CA LYS A 601 -20.10 51.50 17.37
C LYS A 601 -19.29 51.68 18.65
N LEU A 602 -18.70 50.62 19.18
CA LEU A 602 -17.81 50.67 20.34
C LEU A 602 -16.41 51.20 19.97
N GLY A 603 -16.18 51.61 18.73
CA GLY A 603 -14.92 52.20 18.27
C GLY A 603 -13.70 51.33 18.57
N PRO A 604 -13.55 50.15 17.95
CA PRO A 604 -12.39 49.30 18.19
C PRO A 604 -11.09 50.02 17.80
N ILE A 605 -10.21 50.23 18.77
CA ILE A 605 -8.92 50.90 18.63
C ILE A 605 -7.81 49.89 18.88
N VAL A 606 -6.76 49.98 18.08
CA VAL A 606 -5.54 49.20 18.23
C VAL A 606 -4.48 50.09 18.85
N ARG A 607 -3.99 49.75 20.05
CA ARG A 607 -2.86 50.46 20.67
C ARG A 607 -1.56 50.11 19.95
N ASP A 608 -0.68 51.09 19.84
CA ASP A 608 0.65 50.90 19.26
C ASP A 608 1.55 50.07 20.17
#